data_AF-A0A7K2XD83-F1
#
_entry.id   AF-A0A7K2XD83-F1
#
_cell.length_a   1.000
_cell.length_b   1.000
_cell.length_c   1.000
_cell.angle_alpha   90.00
_cell.angle_beta   90.00
_cell.angle_gamma   90.00
#
_symmetry.space_group_name_H-M   'P 1'
#
loop_
_entity.id
_entity.type
_entity.pdbx_description
1 polymer ?
#
loop_
_entity_poly.entity_id
_entity_poly.type
_entity_poly.pdbx_seq_one_letter_code
_entity_poly.pdbx_strand_id
1 'polypeptide(L)' 'MKQQEQEKKDPTGAPAIAFRAVTRAYGAVRAVDGLDLAVRRGETVALLGRNGAGKSTAIGLLLGLDE' A
#
# COMPACT_ATOMS: atom_id res chain seq x y z
N MET A 1 1.41 38.01 10.23
CA MET A 1 0.16 37.22 10.16
C MET A 1 0.35 36.11 9.13
N LYS A 2 0.48 34.87 9.64
CA LYS A 2 0.48 33.55 8.99
C LYS A 2 0.99 33.48 7.54
N GLN A 3 2.31 33.35 7.42
CA GLN A 3 2.94 32.67 6.29
C GLN A 3 2.34 31.26 6.23
N GLN A 4 1.50 31.02 5.22
CA GLN A 4 1.05 29.67 4.90
C GLN A 4 2.25 28.96 4.30
N GLU A 5 2.79 28.03 5.08
CA GLU A 5 3.84 27.12 4.70
C GLU A 5 3.40 26.38 3.43
N GLN A 6 4.04 26.73 2.31
CA GLN A 6 3.77 26.11 1.03
C GLN A 6 4.22 24.66 1.11
N GLU A 7 3.25 23.78 1.35
CA GLU A 7 3.39 22.35 1.19
C GLU A 7 3.97 22.09 -0.21
N LYS A 8 5.22 21.65 -0.25
CA LYS A 8 6.01 21.50 -1.47
C LYS A 8 5.38 20.38 -2.29
N LYS A 9 4.41 20.73 -3.13
CA LYS A 9 3.66 19.81 -3.99
C LYS A 9 4.64 19.18 -4.98
N ASP A 10 4.95 17.91 -4.77
CA ASP A 10 5.71 17.09 -5.73
C ASP A 10 5.15 17.29 -7.15
N PRO A 11 6.01 17.47 -8.18
CA PRO A 11 5.57 17.69 -9.56
C PRO A 11 4.87 16.48 -10.21
N THR A 12 4.72 15.36 -9.47
CA THR A 12 4.26 14.06 -9.99
C THR A 12 3.17 13.45 -9.09
N GLY A 13 2.13 14.19 -8.73
CA GLY A 13 1.17 13.86 -7.64
C GLY A 13 0.44 12.49 -7.67
N ALA A 14 0.71 11.61 -8.64
CA ALA A 14 0.25 10.23 -8.64
C ALA A 14 1.13 9.31 -7.76
N PRO A 15 0.55 8.32 -7.07
CA PRO A 15 1.32 7.33 -6.30
C PRO A 15 2.23 6.52 -7.22
N ALA A 16 3.38 6.09 -6.69
CA ALA A 16 4.31 5.20 -7.37
C ALA A 16 3.72 3.78 -7.50
N ILE A 17 3.05 3.33 -6.45
CA ILE A 17 2.35 2.04 -6.40
C ILE A 17 1.01 2.24 -5.68
N ALA A 18 -0.05 1.59 -6.15
CA ALA A 18 -1.35 1.64 -5.50
C ALA A 18 -2.11 0.32 -5.60
N PHE A 19 -2.76 -0.06 -4.50
CA PHE A 19 -3.85 -1.01 -4.45
C PHE A 19 -5.18 -0.30 -4.31
N ARG A 20 -6.21 -0.88 -4.93
CA ARG A 20 -7.60 -0.45 -4.82
C ARG A 20 -8.46 -1.66 -4.53
N ALA A 21 -9.04 -1.70 -3.33
CA ALA A 21 -9.90 -2.78 -2.84
C ALA A 21 -9.37 -4.19 -3.18
N VAL A 22 -8.06 -4.42 -3.01
CA VAL A 22 -7.44 -5.70 -3.39
C VAL A 22 -7.82 -6.78 -2.39
N THR A 23 -8.33 -7.90 -2.91
CA THR A 23 -8.62 -9.10 -2.13
C THR A 23 -7.83 -10.27 -2.69
N ARG A 24 -7.27 -11.08 -1.79
CA ARG A 24 -6.69 -12.39 -2.11
C ARG A 24 -7.10 -13.43 -1.08
N ALA A 25 -7.53 -14.56 -1.62
CA ALA A 25 -7.97 -15.71 -0.85
C ALA A 25 -7.17 -16.95 -1.23
N TYR A 26 -6.82 -17.73 -0.22
CA TYR A 26 -6.31 -19.08 -0.36
C TYR A 26 -7.36 -20.03 0.22
N GLY A 27 -8.14 -20.67 -0.66
CA GLY A 27 -9.31 -21.45 -0.27
C GLY A 27 -10.32 -20.59 0.51
N ALA A 28 -10.64 -21.00 1.74
CA ALA A 28 -11.60 -20.29 2.60
C ALA A 28 -11.00 -19.06 3.32
N VAL A 29 -9.67 -18.88 3.30
CA VAL A 29 -9.00 -17.81 4.05
C VAL A 29 -8.75 -16.63 3.12
N ARG A 30 -9.32 -15.47 3.46
CA ARG A 30 -8.95 -14.19 2.84
C ARG A 30 -7.71 -13.64 3.51
N ALA A 31 -6.55 -13.86 2.88
CA ALA A 31 -5.26 -13.36 3.38
C ALA A 31 -5.16 -11.84 3.23
N VAL A 32 -5.78 -11.27 2.20
CA VAL A 32 -5.98 -9.83 2.03
C VAL A 32 -7.45 -9.61 1.68
N ASP A 33 -8.11 -8.63 2.30
CA ASP A 33 -9.55 -8.40 2.12
C ASP A 33 -9.82 -6.90 1.97
N GLY A 34 -10.06 -6.46 0.73
CA GLY A 34 -10.39 -5.06 0.42
C GLY A 34 -9.29 -4.04 0.75
N LEU A 35 -8.02 -4.38 0.52
CA LEU A 35 -6.90 -3.50 0.85
C LEU A 35 -6.78 -2.33 -0.14
N ASP A 36 -6.87 -1.11 0.39
CA ASP A 36 -6.44 0.13 -0.26
C ASP A 36 -5.07 0.55 0.28
N LEU A 37 -4.13 0.80 -0.61
CA LEU A 37 -2.78 1.25 -0.27
C LEU A 37 -2.27 2.17 -1.37
N ALA A 38 -1.60 3.25 -1.01
CA ALA A 38 -0.89 4.10 -1.96
C ALA A 38 0.47 4.46 -1.38
N VAL A 39 1.53 4.27 -2.17
CA VAL A 39 2.91 4.61 -1.78
C VAL A 39 3.44 5.63 -2.78
N ARG A 40 3.91 6.76 -2.28
CA ARG A 40 4.47 7.85 -3.09
C ARG A 40 5.93 7.56 -3.44
N ARG A 41 6.44 8.27 -4.45
CA ARG A 41 7.88 8.18 -4.79
C ARG A 41 8.71 8.70 -3.62
N GLY A 42 9.72 7.94 -3.20
CA GLY A 42 10.59 8.30 -2.09
C GLY A 42 10.00 8.04 -0.70
N GLU A 43 8.79 7.50 -0.61
CA GLU A 43 8.17 7.15 0.66
C GLU A 43 8.66 5.78 1.14
N THR A 44 9.04 5.69 2.42
CA THR A 44 9.34 4.43 3.09
C THR A 44 8.17 4.04 3.98
N VAL A 45 7.54 2.91 3.67
CA VAL A 45 6.36 2.41 4.40
C VAL A 45 6.69 1.09 5.08
N ALA A 46 6.30 0.94 6.34
CA ALA A 46 6.37 -0.32 7.07
C ALA A 46 4.98 -0.95 7.18
N LEU A 47 4.86 -2.21 6.76
CA LEU A 47 3.64 -3.00 6.96
C LEU A 47 3.77 -3.85 8.22
N LEU A 48 2.98 -3.55 9.25
CA LEU A 48 3.07 -4.16 10.57
C LEU A 48 1.81 -4.99 10.89
N GLY A 49 1.98 -6.00 11.74
CA GLY A 49 0.89 -6.90 12.14
C GLY A 49 1.39 -8.26 12.61
N ARG A 50 0.52 -9.03 13.26
CA ARG A 50 0.84 -10.38 13.77
C ARG A 50 1.19 -11.37 12.65
N ASN A 51 1.77 -12.51 13.01
CA ASN A 51 1.96 -13.62 12.07
C ASN A 51 0.61 -14.05 11.50
N GLY A 52 0.56 -14.33 10.20
CA GLY A 52 -0.68 -14.68 9.49
C GLY A 52 -1.59 -13.51 9.10
N ALA A 53 -1.26 -12.25 9.43
CA ALA A 53 -2.09 -11.08 9.10
C ALA A 53 -2.08 -10.68 7.61
N GLY A 54 -1.52 -11.49 6.70
CA GLY A 54 -1.51 -11.19 5.26
C GLY A 54 -0.39 -10.28 4.76
N LYS A 55 0.58 -9.91 5.60
CA LYS A 55 1.65 -8.95 5.23
C LYS A 55 2.50 -9.40 4.04
N SER A 56 3.03 -10.63 4.11
CA SER A 56 3.84 -11.18 3.02
C SER A 56 3.02 -11.38 1.75
N THR A 57 1.75 -11.75 1.87
CA THR A 57 0.81 -11.82 0.73
C THR A 57 0.60 -10.44 0.10
N ALA A 58 0.36 -9.39 0.90
CA ALA A 58 0.21 -8.03 0.38
C ALA A 58 1.49 -7.56 -0.36
N ILE A 59 2.68 -7.89 0.16
CA ILE A 59 3.95 -7.58 -0.49
C ILE A 59 4.14 -8.39 -1.77
N GLY A 60 3.87 -9.70 -1.75
CA GLY A 60 3.95 -10.57 -2.93
C GLY A 60 3.08 -10.06 -4.07
N LEU A 61 1.85 -9.66 -3.76
CA LEU A 61 0.95 -9.02 -4.72
C LEU A 61 1.47 -7.68 -5.27
N LEU A 62 2.07 -6.83 -4.41
CA LEU A 62 2.63 -5.55 -4.85
C LEU A 62 3.80 -5.75 -5.82
N LEU A 63 4.55 -6.83 -5.63
CA LEU A 63 5.73 -7.18 -6.42
C LEU A 63 5.39 -8.08 -7.63
N GLY A 64 4.14 -8.53 -7.78
CA GLY A 64 3.73 -9.45 -8.83
C GLY A 64 4.32 -10.86 -8.69
N LEU A 65 4.56 -11.31 -7.45
CA LEU A 65 5.18 -12.61 -7.14
C LEU A 65 4.17 -13.73 -6.84
N ASP A 66 2.89 -13.39 -6.73
CA ASP A 66 1.80 -14.34 -6.51
C ASP A 66 0.91 -14.37 -7.78
N GLU A 67 0.81 -15.54 -8.41
CA GLU A 67 -0.10 -15.85 -9.55
C GLU A 67 -1.34 -16.63 -9.10
#